data_AF-A0A1G6LG30-F1
#
_entry.id   AF-A0A1G6LG30-F1
#
_cell.length_a   1.000
_cell.length_b   1.000
_cell.length_c   1.000
_cell.angle_alpha   90.00
_cell.angle_beta   90.00
_cell.angle_gamma   90.00
#
_symmetry.space_group_name_H-M   'P 1'
#
loop_
_entity.id
_entity.type
_entity.pdbx_description
1 polymer ?
#
loop_
_entity_poly.entity_id
_entity_poly.type
_entity_poly.pdbx_seq_one_letter_code
_entity_poly.pdbx_strand_id
1 'polypeptide(L)'
;MHVDITHHVDESEPGEADGYYYYAYTLYRFSDGRDRLLARSYDDEADQAHFLNIEVDGRPRTMTDADLRHPLLLAAAAYLAEAGKRRLRWLSGRGDGYEPLPDQPTIGSAERS
;
A
#
# COMPACT_ATOMS: atom_id res chain seq x y z
N MET A 1 6.16 -3.14 16.73
CA MET A 1 5.84 -3.36 15.30
C MET A 1 6.80 -4.37 14.68
N HIS A 2 6.26 -5.43 14.07
CA HIS A 2 6.96 -6.40 13.22
C HIS A 2 6.56 -6.16 11.75
N VAL A 3 7.45 -6.47 10.80
CA VAL A 3 7.21 -6.28 9.36
C VAL A 3 7.58 -7.55 8.60
N ASP A 4 6.61 -8.13 7.91
CA ASP A 4 6.85 -9.19 6.92
C ASP A 4 6.82 -8.59 5.52
N ILE A 5 7.85 -8.90 4.72
CA ILE A 5 8.03 -8.36 3.37
C ILE A 5 8.02 -9.53 2.39
N THR A 6 7.17 -9.45 1.37
CA THR A 6 7.10 -10.46 0.31
C THR A 6 7.07 -9.78 -1.04
N HIS A 7 7.94 -10.23 -1.96
CA HIS A 7 7.98 -9.76 -3.34
C HIS A 7 7.19 -10.73 -4.23
N HIS A 8 6.38 -10.17 -5.13
CA HIS A 8 5.47 -10.88 -6.03
C HIS A 8 5.74 -10.40 -7.45
N VAL A 9 5.77 -11.34 -8.38
CA VAL A 9 5.86 -11.10 -9.81
C VAL A 9 4.73 -11.90 -10.45
N ASP A 10 3.89 -11.22 -11.22
CA ASP A 10 2.79 -11.78 -11.99
C ASP A 10 3.04 -11.46 -13.47
N GLU A 11 3.20 -12.50 -14.28
CA GLU A 11 3.50 -12.35 -15.71
C GLU A 11 2.58 -13.23 -16.54
N SER A 12 2.13 -12.71 -17.68
CA SER A 12 1.37 -13.50 -18.66
C SER A 12 2.21 -14.66 -19.18
N GLU A 13 1.58 -15.80 -19.36
CA GLU A 13 2.20 -16.93 -20.06
C GLU A 13 2.46 -16.60 -21.54
N PRO A 14 3.56 -17.10 -22.13
CA PRO A 14 3.83 -16.90 -23.55
C PRO A 14 2.70 -17.47 -24.42
N GLY A 15 2.01 -16.60 -25.16
CA GLY A 15 0.96 -17.00 -26.13
C GLY A 15 -0.46 -16.58 -25.76
N GLU A 16 -0.67 -15.84 -24.67
CA GLU A 16 -1.96 -15.20 -24.41
C GLU A 16 -2.27 -14.11 -25.47
N ALA A 17 -3.50 -14.14 -25.98
CA ALA A 17 -3.97 -13.28 -27.06
C ALA A 17 -4.11 -11.80 -26.65
N ASP A 18 -4.24 -11.54 -25.35
CA ASP A 18 -4.51 -10.21 -24.79
C ASP A 18 -3.25 -9.36 -24.55
N GLY A 19 -2.07 -9.86 -24.96
CA GLY A 19 -0.79 -9.16 -24.87
C GLY A 19 0.02 -9.50 -23.62
N TYR A 20 1.35 -9.29 -23.68
CA TYR A 20 2.25 -9.60 -22.57
C TYR A 20 2.04 -8.59 -21.42
N TYR A 21 1.65 -9.08 -20.23
CA TYR A 21 1.62 -8.27 -19.01
C TYR A 21 2.70 -8.75 -18.03
N TYR A 22 3.37 -7.81 -17.40
CA TYR A 22 4.35 -8.03 -16.34
C TYR A 22 4.04 -7.07 -15.20
N TYR A 23 3.81 -7.60 -14.01
CA TYR A 23 3.45 -6.81 -12.84
C TYR A 23 4.21 -7.29 -11.62
N ALA A 24 5.12 -6.46 -11.13
CA ALA A 24 5.95 -6.76 -9.97
C ALA A 24 5.65 -5.80 -8.82
N TYR A 25 5.47 -6.34 -7.63
CA TYR A 25 5.18 -5.57 -6.43
C TYR A 25 5.70 -6.21 -5.16
N THR A 26 5.90 -5.38 -4.16
CA THR A 26 6.26 -5.78 -2.80
C THR A 26 5.09 -5.51 -1.86
N LEU A 27 4.68 -6.53 -1.11
CA LEU A 27 3.74 -6.41 0.01
C LEU A 27 4.50 -6.27 1.32
N TYR A 28 4.11 -5.27 2.10
CA TYR A 28 4.54 -5.04 3.48
C TYR A 28 3.37 -5.32 4.41
N ARG A 29 3.55 -6.28 5.32
CA ARG A 29 2.58 -6.61 6.36
C ARG A 29 3.14 -6.15 7.70
N PHE A 30 2.60 -5.05 8.21
CA PHE A 30 2.94 -4.53 9.52
C PHE A 30 2.02 -5.15 10.57
N SER A 31 2.57 -5.51 11.72
CA SER A 31 1.78 -6.03 12.83
C SER A 31 2.25 -5.47 14.17
N ASP A 32 1.30 -5.21 15.05
CA ASP A 32 1.55 -4.87 16.45
C ASP A 32 0.43 -5.45 17.32
N GLY A 33 0.76 -6.46 18.11
CA GLY A 33 -0.23 -7.24 18.86
C GLY A 33 -1.27 -7.89 17.94
N ARG A 34 -2.53 -7.46 18.05
CA ARG A 34 -3.66 -7.96 17.24
C ARG A 34 -3.92 -7.12 15.99
N ASP A 35 -3.28 -5.98 15.88
CA ASP A 35 -3.51 -5.07 14.77
C ASP A 35 -2.56 -5.39 13.63
N ARG A 36 -3.08 -5.32 12.40
CA ARG A 36 -2.31 -5.53 11.18
C ARG A 36 -2.60 -4.44 10.17
N LEU A 37 -1.61 -4.11 9.35
CA LEU A 37 -1.74 -3.12 8.29
C LEU A 37 -1.01 -3.62 7.06
N LEU A 38 -1.69 -3.57 5.91
CA LEU A 38 -1.15 -4.04 4.63
C LEU A 38 -0.82 -2.85 3.75
N ALA A 39 0.41 -2.81 3.23
CA ALA A 39 0.83 -1.88 2.19
C ALA A 39 1.40 -2.60 0.97
N ARG A 40 1.29 -1.98 -0.21
CA ARG A 40 1.85 -2.46 -1.48
C ARG A 40 2.68 -1.37 -2.15
N SER A 41 3.82 -1.75 -2.72
CA SER A 41 4.67 -0.88 -3.54
C SER A 41 4.96 -1.58 -4.85
N TYR A 42 4.79 -0.89 -5.98
CA TYR A 42 5.11 -1.44 -7.29
C TYR A 42 6.57 -1.16 -7.64
N ASP A 43 7.17 -2.03 -8.44
CA ASP A 43 8.58 -1.92 -8.80
C ASP A 43 8.84 -0.78 -9.79
N ASP A 44 7.90 -0.52 -10.69
CA ASP A 44 7.92 0.61 -11.63
C ASP A 44 7.67 1.97 -10.93
N GLU A 45 7.04 1.94 -9.76
CA GLU A 45 6.79 3.08 -8.89
C GLU A 45 7.46 2.90 -7.52
N ALA A 46 8.76 2.58 -7.54
CA ALA A 46 9.51 2.17 -6.34
C ALA A 46 9.56 3.22 -5.21
N ASP A 47 9.24 4.49 -5.45
CA ASP A 47 9.15 5.53 -4.42
C ASP A 47 7.73 5.67 -3.82
N GLN A 48 6.75 4.92 -4.32
CA GLN A 48 5.36 4.91 -3.84
C GLN A 48 5.05 3.69 -3.00
N ALA A 49 4.16 3.86 -2.03
CA ALA A 49 3.51 2.76 -1.34
C ALA A 49 2.06 3.11 -0.98
N HIS A 50 1.20 2.09 -1.08
CA HIS A 50 -0.24 2.18 -0.96
C HIS A 50 -0.73 1.30 0.19
N PHE A 51 -1.27 1.90 1.24
CA PHE A 51 -1.97 1.19 2.30
C PHE A 51 -3.34 0.69 1.82
N LEU A 52 -3.59 -0.61 1.93
CA LEU A 52 -4.74 -1.28 1.31
C LEU A 52 -5.88 -1.51 2.31
N ASN A 53 -5.57 -1.96 3.51
CA ASN A 53 -6.53 -2.26 4.56
C ASN A 53 -5.83 -2.28 5.93
N ILE A 54 -6.66 -2.24 6.98
CA ILE A 54 -6.25 -2.39 8.37
C ILE A 54 -7.10 -3.48 9.03
N GLU A 55 -6.47 -4.27 9.89
CA GLU A 55 -7.10 -5.19 10.82
C GLU A 55 -6.94 -4.61 12.22
N VAL A 56 -8.05 -4.35 12.91
CA VAL A 56 -8.05 -3.86 14.29
C VAL A 56 -8.76 -4.89 15.16
N ASP A 57 -8.11 -5.30 16.26
CA ASP A 57 -8.64 -6.34 17.16
C ASP A 57 -9.05 -7.64 16.44
N GLY A 58 -8.30 -8.04 15.41
CA GLY A 58 -8.57 -9.26 14.66
C GLY A 58 -9.65 -9.14 13.57
N ARG A 59 -10.11 -7.92 13.26
CA ARG A 59 -11.19 -7.69 12.28
C ARG A 59 -10.68 -6.87 11.09
N PRO A 60 -10.52 -7.49 9.90
CA PRO A 60 -10.06 -6.78 8.72
C PRO A 60 -11.17 -5.87 8.19
N ARG A 61 -10.81 -4.64 7.80
CA ARG A 61 -11.73 -3.68 7.19
C ARG A 61 -10.99 -2.67 6.33
N THR A 62 -11.74 -1.95 5.50
CA THR A 62 -11.25 -0.74 4.84
C THR A 62 -10.84 0.30 5.88
N MET A 63 -9.81 1.06 5.53
CA MET A 63 -9.33 2.17 6.35
C MET A 63 -10.36 3.31 6.36
N THR A 64 -10.31 4.11 7.41
CA THR A 64 -11.10 5.32 7.62
C THR A 64 -10.19 6.46 8.06
N ASP A 65 -10.68 7.70 8.09
CA ASP A 65 -9.87 8.84 8.52
C ASP A 65 -9.37 8.70 9.98
N ALA A 66 -10.07 7.94 10.82
CA ALA A 66 -9.62 7.66 12.18
C ALA A 66 -8.30 6.88 12.20
N ASP A 67 -8.08 6.03 11.21
CA ASP A 67 -6.87 5.20 11.11
C ASP A 67 -5.65 6.02 10.72
N LEU A 68 -5.83 7.22 10.16
CA LEU A 68 -4.73 8.14 9.84
C LEU A 68 -3.92 8.56 11.07
N ARG A 69 -4.51 8.42 12.26
CA ARG A 69 -3.86 8.66 13.55
C ARG A 69 -3.52 7.37 14.30
N HIS A 70 -3.72 6.21 13.69
CA HIS A 70 -3.46 4.93 14.33
C HIS A 70 -1.96 4.73 14.56
N PRO A 71 -1.50 4.32 15.76
CA PRO A 71 -0.08 4.14 16.04
C PRO A 71 0.63 3.21 15.04
N LEU A 72 -0.03 2.11 14.64
CA LEU A 72 0.51 1.18 13.64
C LEU A 72 0.70 1.84 12.26
N LEU A 73 -0.22 2.73 11.84
CA LEU A 73 -0.08 3.44 10.58
C LEU A 73 1.08 4.43 10.63
N LEU A 74 1.20 5.19 11.71
CA LEU A 74 2.29 6.16 11.87
C LEU A 74 3.66 5.47 11.89
N ALA A 75 3.78 4.35 12.59
CA ALA A 75 5.00 3.55 12.61
C ALA A 75 5.31 2.93 11.24
N ALA A 76 4.31 2.42 10.54
CA ALA A 76 4.47 1.87 9.19
C ALA A 76 4.87 2.96 8.17
N ALA A 77 4.28 4.15 8.26
CA ALA A 77 4.64 5.28 7.40
C ALA A 77 6.09 5.72 7.62
N ALA A 78 6.54 5.79 8.87
CA ALA A 78 7.95 6.08 9.19
C ALA A 78 8.89 5.01 8.61
N TYR A 79 8.56 3.73 8.79
CA TYR A 79 9.35 2.62 8.24
C TYR A 79 9.45 2.70 6.71
N LEU A 80 8.34 2.94 6.02
CA LEU A 80 8.33 3.06 4.56
C LEU A 80 9.13 4.29 4.10
N ALA A 81 9.07 5.41 4.82
CA ALA A 81 9.87 6.59 4.53
C ALA A 81 11.38 6.32 4.65
N GLU A 82 11.80 5.62 5.71
CA GLU A 82 13.19 5.16 5.88
C GLU A 82 13.62 4.19 4.78
N ALA A 83 12.70 3.34 4.30
CA ALA A 83 12.89 2.46 3.14
C ALA A 83 12.86 3.20 1.79
N GLY A 84 12.77 4.53 1.78
CA GLY A 84 12.83 5.37 0.59
C GLY A 84 11.49 5.59 -0.12
N LYS A 85 10.36 5.18 0.47
CA LYS A 85 9.02 5.45 -0.06
C LYS A 85 8.60 6.87 0.33
N ARG A 86 8.58 7.77 -0.64
CA ARG A 86 8.36 9.22 -0.46
C ARG A 86 6.93 9.65 -0.73
N ARG A 87 6.14 8.77 -1.34
CA ARG A 87 4.74 9.01 -1.70
C ARG A 87 3.89 7.91 -1.08
N LEU A 88 3.35 8.21 0.10
CA LEU A 88 2.49 7.28 0.83
C LEU A 88 1.03 7.64 0.62
N ARG A 89 0.24 6.66 0.20
CA ARG A 89 -1.19 6.82 -0.05
C ARG A 89 -1.97 5.69 0.61
N TRP A 90 -3.27 5.84 0.75
CA TRP A 90 -4.15 4.88 1.40
C TRP A 90 -5.48 4.73 0.68
N LEU A 91 -6.04 3.52 0.73
CA LEU A 91 -7.33 3.21 0.12
C LEU A 91 -8.46 3.63 1.07
N SER A 92 -9.10 4.76 0.78
CA SER A 92 -10.09 5.36 1.67
C SER A 92 -11.48 4.73 1.59
N GLY A 93 -11.74 3.92 0.57
CA GLY A 93 -13.05 3.33 0.31
C GLY A 93 -14.13 4.32 -0.11
N ARG A 94 -13.80 5.61 -0.29
CA ARG A 94 -14.76 6.68 -0.63
C ARG A 94 -15.06 6.83 -2.11
N GLY A 95 -14.38 6.09 -2.98
CA GLY A 95 -14.46 6.27 -4.44
C GLY A 95 -13.07 6.20 -5.06
N ASP A 96 -12.76 7.19 -5.91
CA ASP A 96 -11.60 7.53 -6.79
C ASP A 96 -10.17 6.96 -6.52
N GLY A 97 -10.04 5.83 -5.84
CA GLY A 97 -8.78 5.13 -5.60
C GLY A 97 -8.07 5.60 -4.33
N TYR A 98 -6.76 5.80 -4.45
CA TYR A 98 -5.88 6.10 -3.32
C TYR A 98 -5.80 7.60 -3.02
N GLU A 99 -5.85 7.95 -1.75
CA GLU A 99 -5.67 9.31 -1.25
C GLU A 99 -4.28 9.45 -0.61
N PRO A 100 -3.59 10.60 -0.72
CA PRO A 100 -2.33 10.81 -0.01
C PRO A 100 -2.55 10.76 1.51
N LEU A 101 -1.56 10.25 2.26
CA LEU A 101 -1.54 10.44 3.70
C LEU A 101 -1.41 11.95 4.05
N PRO A 102 -1.76 12.36 5.28
CA PRO A 102 -1.46 13.71 5.74
C PRO A 102 0.01 14.06 5.51
N ASP A 103 0.28 15.30 5.11
CA ASP A 103 1.62 15.84 4.80
C ASP A 103 2.35 15.18 3.61
N GLN A 104 1.68 14.31 2.85
CA GLN A 104 2.20 13.79 1.58
C GLN A 104 1.75 14.64 0.39
N PRO A 105 2.56 14.74 -0.67
CA PRO A 105 2.19 15.52 -1.85
C PRO A 105 0.93 14.94 -2.52
N THR A 106 -0.04 15.81 -2.80
CA THR A 106 -1.14 15.52 -3.72
C THR A 106 -0.60 15.53 -5.14
N ILE A 107 -0.22 14.37 -5.67
CA ILE A 107 0.01 14.26 -7.11
C ILE A 107 -1.33 13.99 -7.78
N GLY A 108 -1.67 14.81 -8.78
CA GLY A 108 -2.90 14.69 -9.54
C GLY A 108 -3.05 13.31 -10.15
N SER A 109 -4.30 12.85 -10.22
CA SER A 109 -4.76 11.58 -10.78
C SER A 109 -4.07 11.26 -12.11
N ALA A 110 -3.02 10.43 -12.06
CA ALA A 110 -2.42 9.81 -13.23
C ALA A 110 -2.39 8.29 -13.04
N GLU A 111 -3.53 7.71 -12.70
CA GLU A 111 -3.79 6.28 -12.88
C GLU A 111 -5.16 6.14 -13.54
N ARG A 112 -5.24 6.65 -14.78
CA ARG A 112 -6.13 6.09 -15.78
C ARG A 112 -5.24 5.39 -16.79
N SER A 113 -5.20 4.07 -16.72
CA SER A 113 -4.81 3.19 -17.82
C SER A 113 -5.74 1.99 -17.76
#